data_AF-A0A1V6IUT5-F1
#
_entry.id   AF-A0A1V6IUT5-F1
#
_cell.length_a   1.000
_cell.length_b   1.000
_cell.length_c   1.000
_cell.angle_alpha   90.00
_cell.angle_beta   90.00
_cell.angle_gamma   90.00
#
_symmetry.space_group_name_H-M   'P 1'
#
loop_
_entity.id
_entity.type
_entity.pdbx_description
1 polymer ?
#
loop_
_entity_poly.entity_id
_entity_poly.type
_entity_poly.pdbx_seq_one_letter_code
_entity_poly.pdbx_strand_id
1 'polypeptide(L)' 'MGSNPHASDSNQDGINDGQALEQGVDLTNNDFDNDKITNFEEKLRGTDPLKADTDGDGIDDWHEIFGNPPRDPLDPSK' A
#
# COMPACT_ATOMS: atom_id res chain seq x y z
N MET A 1 10.21 23.68 -11.61
CA MET A 1 9.09 23.96 -10.68
C MET A 1 9.12 22.84 -9.66
N GLY A 2 9.54 23.13 -8.43
CA GLY A 2 9.73 22.11 -7.40
C GLY A 2 8.36 21.71 -6.83
N SER A 3 7.90 20.51 -7.15
CA SER A 3 6.84 19.87 -6.39
C SER A 3 7.36 19.66 -4.97
N ASN A 4 6.76 20.32 -4.00
CA ASN A 4 7.03 20.00 -2.60
C ASN A 4 6.75 18.50 -2.41
N PRO A 5 7.75 17.68 -2.04
CA PRO A 5 7.54 16.23 -1.88
C PRO A 5 6.57 15.89 -0.75
N HIS A 6 6.22 16.88 0.08
CA HIS A 6 5.26 16.80 1.20
C HIS A 6 4.17 17.88 1.09
N ALA A 7 3.73 18.22 -0.13
CA ALA A 7 2.82 19.35 -0.32
C ALA A 7 1.48 19.22 0.44
N SER A 8 1.16 18.02 0.93
CA SER A 8 0.17 17.69 1.97
C SER A 8 0.24 16.17 2.11
N ASP A 9 0.88 15.63 3.15
CA ASP A 9 0.93 14.20 3.51
C ASP A 9 0.51 14.15 4.99
N SER A 10 -0.79 14.13 5.21
CA SER A 10 -1.41 14.41 6.50
C SER A 10 -1.17 13.29 7.52
N ASN A 11 -1.03 12.04 7.05
CA ASN A 11 -0.81 10.86 7.89
C ASN A 11 0.65 10.35 7.87
N GLN A 12 1.53 10.96 7.06
CA GLN A 12 2.96 10.64 6.99
C GLN A 12 3.24 9.21 6.54
N ASP A 13 2.36 8.63 5.73
CA ASP A 13 2.49 7.28 5.22
C ASP A 13 3.31 7.23 3.91
N GLY A 14 3.67 8.41 3.39
CA GLY A 14 4.44 8.55 2.17
C GLY A 14 3.61 8.60 0.89
N ILE A 15 2.29 8.71 1.00
CA ILE A 15 1.33 9.04 -0.05
C ILE A 15 0.83 10.47 0.19
N ASN A 16 0.79 11.29 -0.86
CA ASN A 16 0.29 12.66 -0.69
C ASN A 16 -1.25 12.67 -0.67
N ASP A 17 -1.82 13.62 0.09
CA ASP A 17 -3.26 13.81 0.27
C ASP A 17 -4.01 13.97 -1.06
N GLY A 18 -3.37 14.54 -2.09
CA GLY A 18 -3.98 14.69 -3.42
C GLY A 18 -4.23 13.33 -4.09
N GLN A 19 -3.22 12.46 -4.07
CA GLN A 19 -3.32 11.08 -4.55
C GLN A 19 -4.33 10.28 -3.72
N ALA A 20 -4.31 10.44 -2.40
CA ALA A 20 -5.26 9.80 -1.49
C ALA A 20 -6.72 10.25 -1.79
N LEU A 21 -6.96 11.56 -1.99
CA LEU A 21 -8.28 12.08 -2.34
C LEU A 21 -8.79 11.61 -3.71
N GLU A 22 -7.91 11.47 -4.71
CA GLU A 22 -8.28 10.91 -6.02
C GLU A 22 -8.76 9.45 -5.92
N GLN A 23 -8.22 8.70 -4.95
CA GLN A 23 -8.62 7.31 -4.66
C GLN A 23 -9.81 7.23 -3.70
N GLY A 24 -10.28 8.37 -3.16
CA GLY A 24 -11.39 8.42 -2.21
C GLY A 24 -11.07 7.82 -0.84
N VAL A 25 -9.80 7.71 -0.49
CA VAL A 25 -9.36 7.15 0.79
C VAL A 25 -9.38 8.22 1.89
N ASP A 26 -9.61 7.78 3.13
CA ASP A 26 -9.58 8.64 4.31
C ASP A 26 -8.13 9.01 4.64
N LEU A 27 -7.84 10.31 4.72
CA LEU A 27 -6.51 10.85 5.05
C LEU A 27 -6.03 10.49 6.46
N THR A 28 -6.88 9.88 7.29
CA THR A 28 -6.51 9.36 8.61
C THR A 28 -6.27 7.86 8.62
N ASN A 29 -6.55 7.18 7.52
CA ASN A 29 -6.29 5.76 7.35
C ASN A 29 -4.81 5.56 6.94
N ASN A 30 -4.13 4.57 7.51
CA ASN A 30 -2.75 4.24 7.17
C ASN A 30 -2.63 2.87 6.50
N ASP A 31 -3.75 2.25 6.15
CA ASP A 31 -3.91 0.95 5.51
C ASP A 31 -5.08 1.07 4.52
N PHE A 32 -4.79 1.62 3.35
CA PHE A 32 -5.82 2.11 2.42
C PHE A 32 -6.64 1.00 1.79
N ASP A 33 -6.06 -0.17 1.53
CA ASP A 33 -6.74 -1.33 0.98
C ASP A 33 -7.26 -2.31 2.04
N ASN A 34 -6.88 -2.11 3.31
CA ASN A 34 -7.32 -2.87 4.47
C ASN A 34 -6.82 -4.32 4.48
N ASP A 35 -5.62 -4.57 3.97
CA ASP A 35 -4.97 -5.87 4.00
C ASP A 35 -4.21 -6.15 5.33
N LYS A 36 -4.07 -5.12 6.18
CA LYS A 36 -3.35 -5.09 7.48
C LYS A 36 -1.86 -4.83 7.39
N ILE A 37 -1.36 -4.40 6.24
CA ILE A 37 -0.04 -3.80 6.09
C ILE A 37 -0.25 -2.29 6.01
N THR A 38 0.57 -1.52 6.71
CA THR A 38 0.46 -0.07 6.59
C THR A 38 1.01 0.40 5.23
N ASN A 39 0.42 1.43 4.63
CA ASN A 39 0.86 2.01 3.35
C ASN A 39 2.38 2.31 3.33
N PHE A 40 2.93 2.70 4.49
CA PHE A 40 4.37 2.92 4.67
C PHE A 40 5.17 1.61 4.59
N GLU A 41 4.71 0.55 5.26
CA GLU A 41 5.35 -0.77 5.20
C GLU A 41 5.24 -1.39 3.80
N GLU A 42 4.11 -1.23 3.13
CA GLU A 42 3.92 -1.67 1.75
C GLU A 42 4.90 -1.01 0.80
N LYS A 43 5.05 0.31 0.92
CA LYS A 43 6.05 1.08 0.18
C LYS A 43 7.49 0.59 0.45
N LEU A 44 7.80 0.16 1.66
CA LEU A 44 9.11 -0.43 2.00
C LEU A 44 9.29 -1.84 1.41
N ARG A 45 8.21 -2.59 1.24
CA ARG A 45 8.19 -3.95 0.68
C ARG A 45 8.07 -3.97 -0.83
N GLY A 46 7.62 -2.88 -1.43
CA GLY A 46 7.36 -2.76 -2.87
C GLY A 46 5.97 -3.20 -3.30
N THR A 47 5.05 -3.42 -2.35
CA THR A 47 3.64 -3.69 -2.62
C THR A 47 2.87 -2.40 -2.91
N ASP A 48 1.68 -2.50 -3.47
CA ASP A 48 0.83 -1.38 -3.88
C ASP A 48 -0.17 -1.05 -2.76
N PRO A 49 0.00 0.09 -2.05
CA PRO A 49 -0.83 0.47 -0.91
C PRO A 49 -2.27 0.87 -1.25
N LEU A 50 -2.74 0.51 -2.42
CA LEU A 50 -4.11 0.69 -2.88
C LEU A 50 -4.70 -0.63 -3.36
N LYS A 51 -3.97 -1.74 -3.22
CA LYS A 51 -4.37 -3.07 -3.64
C LYS A 51 -3.93 -4.11 -2.61
N ALA A 52 -4.93 -4.65 -1.92
CA ALA A 52 -4.68 -5.71 -0.95
C ALA A 52 -3.97 -6.93 -1.56
N ASP A 53 -4.11 -7.16 -2.87
CA ASP A 53 -3.40 -8.18 -3.65
C ASP A 53 -2.61 -7.45 -4.75
N THR A 54 -1.31 -7.26 -4.53
CA THR A 54 -0.48 -6.43 -5.40
C THR A 54 -0.30 -7.03 -6.79
N ASP A 55 -0.08 -8.34 -6.87
CA ASP A 55 0.21 -9.04 -8.12
C ASP A 55 -1.02 -9.66 -8.82
N GLY A 56 -2.15 -9.71 -8.13
CA GLY A 56 -3.44 -10.09 -8.67
C GLY A 56 -3.65 -11.61 -8.76
N ASP A 57 -2.97 -12.40 -7.94
CA ASP A 57 -3.13 -13.87 -7.94
C ASP A 57 -4.33 -14.37 -7.09
N GLY A 58 -4.94 -13.47 -6.32
CA GLY A 58 -6.08 -13.75 -5.45
C GLY A 58 -5.73 -14.00 -3.98
N ILE A 59 -4.47 -13.77 -3.57
CA ILE A 59 -4.04 -13.79 -2.17
C ILE A 59 -3.58 -12.37 -1.80
N ASP A 60 -4.03 -11.86 -0.66
CA ASP A 60 -3.61 -10.53 -0.21
C ASP A 60 -2.17 -10.53 0.34
N ASP A 61 -1.47 -9.41 0.16
CA ASP A 61 -0.05 -9.23 0.45
C ASP A 61 0.29 -9.62 1.89
N TRP A 62 -0.58 -9.29 2.86
CA TRP A 62 -0.43 -9.75 4.24
C TRP A 62 -0.37 -11.28 4.37
N HIS A 63 -1.27 -12.00 3.72
CA HIS A 63 -1.27 -13.48 3.75
C HIS A 63 -0.05 -14.06 3.03
N GLU A 64 0.50 -13.37 2.05
CA GLU A 64 1.70 -13.82 1.36
C GLU A 64 2.95 -13.62 2.22
N ILE A 65 3.09 -12.43 2.81
CA ILE A 65 4.25 -12.06 3.61
C ILE A 65 4.29 -12.81 4.94
N PHE A 66 3.15 -12.93 5.62
CA PHE A 66 3.07 -13.49 6.99
C PHE A 66 2.45 -14.89 7.03
N GLY A 67 1.99 -15.42 5.90
CA GLY A 67 1.48 -16.77 5.79
C GLY A 67 2.54 -17.85 5.98
N ASN A 68 2.07 -19.10 6.04
CA ASN A 68 2.93 -20.27 6.15
C ASN A 68 2.48 -21.34 5.12
N PRO A 69 3.28 -21.62 4.07
CA PRO A 69 4.56 -21.00 3.77
C PRO A 69 4.41 -19.52 3.35
N PRO A 70 5.45 -18.69 3.56
CA PRO A 70 5.48 -17.35 2.97
C PRO A 70 5.55 -17.45 1.44
N ARG A 71 4.99 -16.46 0.76
CA ARG A 71 4.96 -16.27 -0.69
C ARG A 71 5.53 -14.91 -1.07
N ASP A 72 5.79 -14.72 -2.35
CA ASP A 72 6.22 -13.42 -2.90
C ASP A 72 4.97 -12.63 -3.34
N PRO A 73 4.66 -11.49 -2.68
CA PRO A 73 3.51 -10.66 -3.04
C PRO A 73 3.63 -9.96 -4.40
N LEU A 74 4.77 -10.13 -5.09
CA LEU A 74 5.05 -9.56 -6.39
C LEU A 74 5.18 -10.62 -7.50
N ASP A 75 4.98 -11.91 -7.19
CA ASP A 75 5.03 -13.01 -8.15
C ASP A 75 3.64 -13.61 -8.43
N PRO A 76 2.95 -13.20 -9.50
CA PRO A 76 1.62 -13.71 -9.81
C PRO A 76 1.62 -15.19 -10.27
N SER A 77 2.79 -15.83 -10.38
CA SER A 77 2.95 -17.20 -10.94
C SER A 77 3.31 -18.27 -9.90
N LYS A 78 3.28 -17.94 -8.62
CA LYS A 78 3.61 -18.80 -7.47
C LYS A 78 2.72 -20.04 -7.27
#